data_AF-A0A6N2K5L2-F1
#
_entry.id   AF-A0A6N2K5L2-F1
#
_cell.length_a   1.000
_cell.length_b   1.000
_cell.length_c   1.000
_cell.angle_alpha   90.00
_cell.angle_beta   90.00
_cell.angle_gamma   90.00
#
_symmetry.space_group_name_H-M   'P 1'
#
loop_
_entity.id
_entity.type
_entity.pdbx_description
1 polymer ?
#
loop_
_entity_poly.entity_id
_entity_poly.type
_entity_poly.pdbx_seq_one_letter_code
_entity_poly.pdbx_strand_id
1 'polypeptide(L)'
;MTERKISRNGFEDEEQGQPSNSPVDMIKVDPGKPASLTWQRRLDTNETVLSRFTLTWQEILHMAPIGIRLWLYVREYTKKKKGIFIDPFAKRYLTSSHGIPLGGVGSGSIGRSYKGEFHCWQLLPKVQEKPVLANQFSIFVSRSNGKKYSSVLCSRSPDKLGEPAGSGIESWEWNLKGDNSTYHALYPRAWTVYEGEPDPELRVVCRQISPFIPHNYKESSFPVSVFTFTLYNSGKTTADVSLLFTWANSVGGVSEFSGQHLNSTKM
;
A
#
# COMPACT_ATOMS: atom_id res chain seq x y z
N MET A 1 16.32 -35.23 46.03
CA MET A 1 15.26 -34.22 46.18
C MET A 1 15.93 -32.88 46.06
N THR A 2 15.92 -32.33 44.85
CA THR A 2 16.59 -31.06 44.55
C THR A 2 15.76 -30.39 43.49
N GLU A 3 15.19 -29.24 43.85
CA GLU A 3 14.16 -28.51 43.13
C GLU A 3 14.67 -27.97 41.79
N ARG A 4 13.91 -28.21 40.72
CA ARG A 4 14.07 -27.48 39.46
C ARG A 4 13.44 -26.11 39.61
N LYS A 5 14.28 -25.07 39.60
CA LYS A 5 13.85 -23.67 39.50
C LYS A 5 13.57 -23.36 38.03
N ILE A 6 12.29 -23.26 37.67
CA ILE A 6 11.83 -22.83 36.34
C ILE A 6 12.13 -21.32 36.22
N SER A 7 12.99 -20.93 35.27
CA SER A 7 13.12 -19.52 34.89
C SER A 7 11.99 -19.15 33.93
N ARG A 8 11.24 -18.10 34.28
CA ARG A 8 10.37 -17.38 33.35
C ARG A 8 11.28 -16.60 32.42
N ASN A 9 11.44 -17.10 31.20
CA ASN A 9 11.67 -16.39 29.94
C ASN A 9 12.31 -17.41 28.98
N GLY A 10 11.49 -17.97 28.08
CA GLY A 10 11.88 -19.03 27.16
C GLY A 10 12.80 -18.56 26.05
N PHE A 11 14.08 -18.42 26.37
CA PHE A 11 15.17 -18.51 25.42
C PHE A 11 16.06 -19.66 25.88
N GLU A 12 15.91 -20.82 25.25
CA GLU A 12 16.89 -21.89 25.33
C GLU A 12 17.97 -21.59 24.28
N ASP A 13 19.22 -21.51 24.73
CA ASP A 13 20.40 -21.45 23.88
C ASP A 13 20.44 -22.70 23.00
N GLU A 14 20.41 -22.53 21.67
CA GLU A 14 20.58 -23.63 20.72
C GLU A 14 22.02 -24.17 20.81
N GLU A 15 22.16 -25.29 21.52
CA GLU A 15 23.32 -26.17 21.42
C GLU A 15 23.46 -26.71 19.99
N GLN A 16 24.73 -26.81 19.58
CA GLN A 16 25.22 -27.19 18.26
C GLN A 16 24.61 -28.51 17.74
N GLY A 17 23.69 -28.40 16.78
CA GLY A 17 23.18 -29.50 15.95
C GLY A 17 23.89 -29.56 14.58
N GLN A 18 24.23 -30.77 14.15
CA GLN A 18 24.96 -31.10 12.91
C GLN A 18 24.35 -30.48 11.62
N PRO A 19 25.19 -30.18 10.60
CA PRO A 19 24.72 -29.55 9.37
C PRO A 19 23.93 -30.56 8.52
N SER A 20 22.66 -30.27 8.26
CA SER A 20 21.87 -30.99 7.27
C SER A 20 22.40 -30.67 5.86
N ASN A 21 22.95 -31.68 5.19
CA ASN A 21 23.35 -31.63 3.77
C ASN A 21 22.12 -31.55 2.85
N SER A 22 21.55 -30.37 2.70
CA SER A 22 20.63 -30.05 1.59
C SER A 22 21.22 -28.90 0.76
N PRO A 23 21.48 -29.08 -0.55
CA PRO A 23 22.01 -28.03 -1.40
C PRO A 23 20.86 -27.09 -1.81
N VAL A 24 20.37 -26.30 -0.86
CA VAL A 24 19.70 -25.05 -1.22
C VAL A 24 20.82 -24.03 -1.28
N ASP A 25 21.45 -23.91 -2.45
CA ASP A 25 22.20 -22.70 -2.77
C ASP A 25 21.29 -21.53 -2.39
N MET A 26 21.68 -20.74 -1.40
CA MET A 26 20.96 -19.54 -1.02
C MET A 26 20.95 -18.64 -2.25
N ILE A 27 19.88 -18.70 -3.03
CA ILE A 27 19.66 -17.80 -4.15
C ILE A 27 19.65 -16.40 -3.54
N LYS A 28 20.77 -15.68 -3.69
CA LYS A 28 20.94 -14.34 -3.14
C LYS A 28 20.11 -13.39 -4.00
N VAL A 29 18.87 -13.17 -3.57
CA VAL A 29 17.96 -12.25 -4.25
C VAL A 29 18.35 -10.82 -3.90
N ASP A 30 18.72 -10.04 -4.91
CA ASP A 30 18.94 -8.59 -4.76
C ASP A 30 17.57 -7.88 -4.68
N PRO A 31 17.20 -7.26 -3.55
CA PRO A 31 15.94 -6.54 -3.42
C PRO A 31 15.85 -5.31 -4.33
N GLY A 32 16.98 -4.71 -4.71
CA GLY A 32 17.05 -3.54 -5.58
C GLY A 32 16.89 -3.82 -7.08
N LYS A 33 16.85 -5.10 -7.47
CA LYS A 33 16.67 -5.54 -8.85
C LYS A 33 15.26 -6.13 -9.07
N PRO A 34 14.39 -5.48 -9.85
CA PRO A 34 13.12 -6.06 -10.26
C PRO A 34 13.32 -7.39 -11.00
N ALA A 35 12.36 -8.31 -10.87
CA ALA A 35 12.36 -9.56 -11.63
C ALA A 35 12.18 -9.29 -13.14
N SER A 36 12.62 -10.23 -13.99
CA SER A 36 12.59 -10.06 -15.45
C SER A 36 11.18 -10.02 -16.04
N LEU A 37 10.25 -10.79 -15.49
CA LEU A 37 8.88 -10.96 -16.00
C LEU A 37 7.85 -10.21 -15.14
N THR A 38 8.11 -8.95 -14.83
CA THR A 38 7.15 -8.10 -14.10
C THR A 38 6.18 -7.42 -15.05
N TRP A 39 4.93 -7.27 -14.64
CA TRP A 39 4.06 -6.25 -15.23
C TRP A 39 4.63 -4.86 -14.92
N GLN A 40 4.65 -3.94 -15.89
CA GLN A 40 5.30 -2.64 -15.75
C GLN A 40 4.33 -1.51 -16.07
N ARG A 41 4.44 -0.40 -15.32
CA ARG A 41 3.66 0.82 -15.55
C ARG A 41 4.44 2.04 -15.08
N ARG A 42 4.52 3.09 -15.91
CA ARG A 42 5.10 4.36 -15.47
C ARG A 42 4.16 5.12 -14.54
N LEU A 43 4.73 5.89 -13.62
CA LEU A 43 3.96 6.63 -12.61
C LEU A 43 3.22 7.85 -13.18
N ASP A 44 3.72 8.42 -14.27
CA ASP A 44 3.11 9.52 -15.03
C ASP A 44 1.89 9.11 -15.87
N THR A 45 1.62 7.81 -16.00
CA THR A 45 0.63 7.35 -16.97
C THR A 45 -0.79 7.81 -16.57
N ASN A 46 -1.47 8.44 -17.52
CA ASN A 46 -2.85 8.86 -17.39
C ASN A 46 -3.77 7.68 -17.05
N GLU A 47 -4.76 7.95 -16.21
CA GLU A 47 -5.76 6.95 -15.86
C GLU A 47 -6.61 6.61 -17.08
N THR A 48 -6.78 5.30 -17.31
CA THR A 48 -7.74 4.84 -18.28
C THR A 48 -9.14 5.14 -17.76
N VAL A 49 -9.96 5.75 -18.61
CA VAL A 49 -11.38 5.96 -18.34
C VAL A 49 -12.03 4.58 -18.34
N LEU A 50 -12.55 4.17 -17.18
CA LEU A 50 -13.23 2.90 -17.04
C LEU A 50 -14.56 2.95 -17.80
N SER A 51 -14.76 2.02 -18.73
CA SER A 51 -16.06 1.83 -19.38
C SER A 51 -17.06 1.29 -18.35
N ARG A 52 -18.18 1.99 -18.15
CA ARG A 52 -19.30 1.41 -17.41
C ARG A 52 -19.91 0.29 -18.23
N PHE A 53 -20.21 -0.80 -17.55
CA PHE A 53 -21.14 -1.78 -18.08
C PHE A 53 -22.49 -1.09 -18.34
N THR A 54 -22.97 -1.16 -19.58
CA THR A 54 -24.25 -0.58 -20.01
C THR A 54 -25.21 -1.70 -20.36
N LEU A 55 -26.41 -1.66 -19.81
CA LEU A 55 -27.48 -2.57 -20.14
C LEU A 55 -28.30 -2.01 -21.32
N THR A 56 -28.68 -2.88 -22.25
CA THR A 56 -29.68 -2.59 -23.28
C THR A 56 -31.08 -2.46 -22.65
N TRP A 57 -32.02 -1.84 -23.36
CA TRP A 57 -33.41 -1.71 -22.89
C TRP A 57 -34.08 -3.06 -22.61
N GLN A 58 -33.81 -4.08 -23.43
CA GLN A 58 -34.35 -5.42 -23.21
C GLN A 58 -33.78 -6.06 -21.93
N GLU A 59 -32.48 -5.92 -21.68
CA GLU A 59 -31.86 -6.42 -20.45
C GLU A 59 -32.34 -5.66 -19.21
N ILE A 60 -32.58 -4.34 -19.30
CA ILE A 60 -33.17 -3.56 -18.21
C ILE A 60 -34.54 -4.11 -17.83
N LEU A 61 -35.41 -4.36 -18.82
CA LEU A 61 -36.74 -4.93 -18.57
C LEU A 61 -36.64 -6.34 -17.96
N HIS A 62 -35.76 -7.17 -18.49
CA HIS A 62 -35.52 -8.52 -17.98
C HIS A 62 -34.97 -8.51 -16.53
N MET A 63 -34.09 -7.55 -16.21
CA MET A 63 -33.46 -7.39 -14.89
C MET A 63 -34.29 -6.55 -13.91
N ALA A 64 -35.38 -5.90 -14.34
CA ALA A 64 -36.19 -5.05 -13.47
C ALA A 64 -36.71 -5.78 -12.21
N PRO A 65 -37.18 -7.04 -12.26
CA PRO A 65 -37.62 -7.75 -11.06
C PRO A 65 -36.52 -7.99 -10.02
N ILE A 66 -35.27 -8.25 -10.45
CA ILE A 66 -34.15 -8.37 -9.52
C ILE A 66 -33.70 -7.00 -8.99
N GLY A 67 -33.69 -5.97 -9.85
CA GLY A 67 -33.39 -4.60 -9.46
C GLY A 67 -34.33 -4.05 -8.40
N ILE A 68 -35.65 -4.23 -8.57
CA ILE A 68 -36.68 -3.83 -7.59
C ILE A 68 -36.48 -4.58 -6.27
N ARG A 69 -36.24 -5.90 -6.31
CA ARG A 69 -36.00 -6.70 -5.09
C ARG A 69 -34.76 -6.22 -4.33
N LEU A 70 -33.65 -5.99 -5.02
CA LEU A 70 -32.41 -5.47 -4.42
C LEU A 70 -32.63 -4.06 -3.85
N TRP A 71 -33.36 -3.20 -4.54
CA TRP A 71 -33.68 -1.85 -4.07
C TRP A 71 -34.53 -1.87 -2.80
N LEU A 72 -35.59 -2.70 -2.76
CA LEU A 72 -36.41 -2.89 -1.56
C LEU A 72 -35.58 -3.43 -0.39
N TYR A 73 -34.74 -4.44 -0.65
CA TYR A 73 -33.82 -5.00 0.34
C TYR A 73 -32.89 -3.94 0.92
N VAL A 74 -32.21 -3.14 0.08
CA VAL A 74 -31.33 -2.06 0.52
C VAL A 74 -32.11 -1.03 1.35
N ARG A 75 -33.32 -0.65 0.92
CA ARG A 75 -34.18 0.30 1.61
C ARG A 75 -34.59 -0.19 3.01
N GLU A 76 -34.93 -1.46 3.16
CA GLU A 76 -35.28 -2.05 4.46
C GLU A 76 -34.10 -2.13 5.42
N TYR A 77 -32.93 -2.55 4.93
CA TYR A 77 -31.73 -2.68 5.77
C TYR A 77 -31.18 -1.32 6.21
N THR A 78 -31.25 -0.32 5.33
CA THR A 78 -30.90 1.07 5.65
C THR A 78 -31.80 1.62 6.76
N LYS A 79 -33.12 1.38 6.70
CA LYS A 79 -34.06 1.74 7.78
C LYS A 79 -33.68 1.07 9.11
N LYS A 80 -33.25 -0.19 9.08
CA LYS A 80 -32.84 -0.97 10.26
C LYS A 80 -31.43 -0.59 10.77
N LYS A 81 -30.75 0.38 10.17
CA LYS A 81 -29.34 0.76 10.43
C LYS A 81 -28.37 -0.44 10.42
N LYS A 82 -28.72 -1.52 9.71
CA LYS A 82 -27.86 -2.70 9.57
C LYS A 82 -26.90 -2.48 8.40
N GLY A 83 -25.65 -2.93 8.55
CA GLY A 83 -24.68 -2.91 7.47
C GLY A 83 -25.15 -3.78 6.29
N ILE A 84 -25.02 -3.25 5.08
CA ILE A 84 -25.29 -3.98 3.83
C ILE A 84 -23.95 -4.45 3.27
N PHE A 85 -23.84 -5.75 2.99
CA PHE A 85 -22.62 -6.34 2.43
C PHE A 85 -22.48 -6.02 0.93
N ILE A 86 -23.56 -6.18 0.15
CA ILE A 86 -23.62 -5.85 -1.27
C ILE A 86 -24.68 -4.78 -1.49
N ASP A 87 -24.25 -3.56 -1.78
CA ASP A 87 -25.10 -2.49 -2.27
C ASP A 87 -24.70 -2.18 -3.73
N PRO A 88 -25.47 -2.64 -4.73
CA PRO A 88 -25.18 -2.41 -6.13
C PRO A 88 -25.48 -0.96 -6.57
N PHE A 89 -26.20 -0.19 -5.74
CA PHE A 89 -26.57 1.20 -6.03
C PHE A 89 -25.62 2.21 -5.38
N ALA A 90 -24.74 1.75 -4.49
CA ALA A 90 -23.74 2.61 -3.86
C ALA A 90 -22.77 3.19 -4.89
N LYS A 91 -22.53 4.51 -4.81
CA LYS A 91 -21.51 5.17 -5.61
C LYS A 91 -20.13 4.74 -5.10
N ARG A 92 -19.40 4.02 -5.94
CA ARG A 92 -18.03 3.56 -5.70
C ARG A 92 -17.01 4.60 -6.16
N TYR A 93 -15.86 4.64 -5.51
CA TYR A 93 -14.72 5.42 -5.98
C TYR A 93 -14.03 4.60 -7.07
N LEU A 94 -14.00 5.13 -8.28
CA LEU A 94 -13.48 4.45 -9.46
C LEU A 94 -12.10 5.00 -9.78
N THR A 95 -11.11 4.12 -9.87
CA THR A 95 -9.78 4.45 -10.38
C THR A 95 -9.25 3.27 -11.19
N SER A 96 -8.43 3.54 -12.19
CA SER A 96 -7.67 2.51 -12.90
C SER A 96 -6.25 2.36 -12.34
N SER A 97 -5.88 3.19 -11.36
CA SER A 97 -4.57 3.12 -10.69
C SER A 97 -4.62 2.13 -9.54
N HIS A 98 -4.19 0.90 -9.80
CA HIS A 98 -4.11 -0.18 -8.83
C HIS A 98 -2.69 -0.77 -8.80
N GLY A 99 -2.41 -1.55 -7.76
CA GLY A 99 -1.17 -2.31 -7.65
C GLY A 99 -1.39 -3.58 -6.85
N ILE A 100 -0.30 -4.26 -6.54
CA ILE A 100 -0.32 -5.48 -5.73
C ILE A 100 -0.78 -5.16 -4.30
N PRO A 101 -1.74 -5.93 -3.76
CA PRO A 101 -2.24 -5.72 -2.40
C PRO A 101 -1.18 -6.11 -1.34
N LEU A 102 -1.28 -5.43 -0.21
CA LEU A 102 -0.49 -5.60 1.00
C LEU A 102 -1.29 -6.42 2.02
N GLY A 103 -0.63 -7.31 2.75
CA GLY A 103 -1.24 -8.20 3.74
C GLY A 103 -1.24 -9.68 3.33
N GLY A 104 -1.31 -10.54 4.34
CA GLY A 104 -1.39 -11.98 4.20
C GLY A 104 -2.81 -12.51 3.96
N VAL A 105 -2.92 -13.83 3.86
CA VAL A 105 -4.17 -14.57 3.70
C VAL A 105 -5.03 -14.41 4.96
N GLY A 106 -6.24 -13.87 4.78
CA GLY A 106 -7.22 -13.74 5.87
C GLY A 106 -6.97 -12.57 6.83
N SER A 107 -5.90 -11.81 6.67
CA SER A 107 -5.59 -10.66 7.53
C SER A 107 -6.34 -9.36 7.17
N GLY A 108 -7.10 -9.39 6.07
CA GLY A 108 -7.46 -8.18 5.34
C GLY A 108 -6.28 -7.65 4.51
N SER A 109 -6.56 -6.72 3.59
CA SER A 109 -5.54 -6.18 2.69
C SER A 109 -5.64 -4.67 2.49
N ILE A 110 -4.52 -4.08 2.11
CA ILE A 110 -4.41 -2.66 1.75
C ILE A 110 -3.90 -2.58 0.31
N GLY A 111 -4.64 -1.93 -0.57
CA GLY A 111 -4.14 -1.61 -1.91
C GLY A 111 -3.06 -0.53 -1.83
N ARG A 112 -1.99 -0.69 -2.60
CA ARG A 112 -1.08 0.42 -2.91
C ARG A 112 -1.00 0.56 -4.42
N SER A 113 -1.39 1.73 -4.90
CA SER A 113 -1.48 2.02 -6.33
C SER A 113 -0.07 2.12 -6.94
N TYR A 114 0.06 1.85 -8.23
CA TYR A 114 1.34 2.05 -8.94
C TYR A 114 1.85 3.50 -8.87
N LYS A 115 0.96 4.47 -8.57
CA LYS A 115 1.30 5.89 -8.39
C LYS A 115 1.83 6.23 -7.00
N GLY A 116 1.67 5.33 -6.02
CA GLY A 116 2.26 5.45 -4.68
C GLY A 116 1.25 5.52 -3.53
N GLU A 117 0.01 5.94 -3.78
CA GLU A 117 -1.01 6.09 -2.72
C GLU A 117 -1.56 4.77 -2.16
N PHE A 118 -1.88 4.76 -0.87
CA PHE A 118 -2.54 3.66 -0.18
C PHE A 118 -4.06 3.83 -0.22
N HIS A 119 -4.76 2.84 -0.78
CA HIS A 119 -6.18 2.87 -1.10
C HIS A 119 -6.78 1.45 -1.06
N CYS A 120 -8.06 1.28 -1.43
CA CYS A 120 -8.70 -0.05 -1.47
C CYS A 120 -8.48 -0.88 -0.20
N TRP A 121 -8.90 -0.31 0.93
CA TRP A 121 -8.77 -0.90 2.24
C TRP A 121 -9.83 -1.99 2.44
N GLN A 122 -9.35 -3.20 2.73
CA GLN A 122 -10.14 -4.40 2.99
C GLN A 122 -9.81 -4.98 4.36
N LEU A 123 -9.55 -4.11 5.35
CA LEU A 123 -9.31 -4.49 6.74
C LEU A 123 -10.61 -4.78 7.48
N LEU A 124 -11.69 -4.11 7.08
CA LEU A 124 -13.05 -4.31 7.57
C LEU A 124 -13.88 -5.04 6.51
N PRO A 125 -15.07 -5.61 6.87
CA PRO A 125 -15.98 -6.29 5.93
C PRO A 125 -16.61 -5.39 4.84
N LYS A 126 -16.05 -4.20 4.62
CA LYS A 126 -16.41 -3.22 3.61
C LYS A 126 -15.14 -2.75 2.92
N VAL A 127 -15.14 -2.81 1.59
CA VAL A 127 -14.06 -2.24 0.79
C VAL A 127 -14.17 -0.72 0.81
N GLN A 128 -13.12 -0.04 1.26
CA GLN A 128 -13.00 1.41 1.19
C GLN A 128 -11.99 1.79 0.11
N GLU A 129 -12.49 2.24 -1.02
CA GLU A 129 -11.69 2.40 -2.25
C GLU A 129 -10.87 3.69 -2.28
N LYS A 130 -11.25 4.70 -1.50
CA LYS A 130 -10.57 6.00 -1.48
C LYS A 130 -9.13 5.87 -0.94
N PRO A 131 -8.20 6.71 -1.41
CA PRO A 131 -6.87 6.76 -0.83
C PRO A 131 -6.83 7.58 0.47
N VAL A 132 -5.95 7.20 1.40
CA VAL A 132 -5.61 7.99 2.59
C VAL A 132 -4.28 8.70 2.31
N LEU A 133 -4.34 9.96 1.87
CA LEU A 133 -3.14 10.67 1.38
C LEU A 133 -2.11 11.02 2.46
N ALA A 134 -2.46 10.93 3.75
CA ALA A 134 -1.49 11.03 4.83
C ALA A 134 -0.58 9.80 4.94
N ASN A 135 -0.95 8.68 4.32
CA ASN A 135 -0.15 7.44 4.33
C ASN A 135 0.80 7.48 3.14
N GLN A 136 2.07 7.78 3.37
CA GLN A 136 3.04 8.00 2.28
C GLN A 136 4.45 7.61 2.70
N PHE A 137 5.27 7.33 1.68
CA PHE A 137 6.71 7.45 1.82
C PHE A 137 7.16 8.80 1.28
N SER A 138 8.09 9.44 1.97
CA SER A 138 8.73 10.68 1.53
C SER A 138 10.24 10.54 1.62
N ILE A 139 10.95 11.23 0.72
CA ILE A 139 12.40 11.24 0.69
C ILE A 139 12.91 12.67 0.79
N PHE A 140 14.01 12.83 1.54
CA PHE A 140 14.75 14.08 1.67
C PHE A 140 16.21 13.79 1.35
N VAL A 141 16.81 14.58 0.47
CA VAL A 141 18.19 14.42 0.04
C VAL A 141 18.92 15.74 0.21
N SER A 142 20.06 15.70 0.91
CA SER A 142 20.97 16.83 1.04
C SER A 142 22.34 16.45 0.48
N ARG A 143 22.82 17.21 -0.50
CA ARG A 143 24.12 17.00 -1.15
C ARG A 143 25.17 17.91 -0.52
N SER A 144 26.43 17.48 -0.52
CA SER A 144 27.55 18.29 0.01
C SER A 144 27.80 19.60 -0.76
N ASN A 145 27.31 19.70 -2.01
CA ASN A 145 27.34 20.93 -2.82
C ASN A 145 26.21 21.93 -2.46
N GLY A 146 25.41 21.65 -1.42
CA GLY A 146 24.33 22.50 -0.95
C GLY A 146 22.97 22.28 -1.62
N LYS A 147 22.89 21.44 -2.66
CA LYS A 147 21.60 21.10 -3.29
C LYS A 147 20.75 20.24 -2.35
N LYS A 148 19.47 20.56 -2.25
CA LYS A 148 18.49 19.83 -1.46
C LYS A 148 17.31 19.46 -2.33
N TYR A 149 16.81 18.25 -2.13
CA TYR A 149 15.66 17.70 -2.83
C TYR A 149 14.72 17.06 -1.83
N SER A 150 13.43 17.24 -2.03
CA SER A 150 12.42 16.52 -1.26
C SER A 150 11.21 16.21 -2.12
N SER A 151 10.57 15.09 -1.80
CA SER A 151 9.33 14.71 -2.46
C SER A 151 8.59 13.64 -1.67
N VAL A 152 7.28 13.77 -1.63
CA VAL A 152 6.38 12.64 -1.38
C VAL A 152 6.48 11.69 -2.57
N LEU A 153 6.74 10.42 -2.32
CA LEU A 153 6.93 9.38 -3.34
C LEU A 153 5.58 8.90 -3.93
N CYS A 154 4.76 9.86 -4.34
CA CYS A 154 3.44 9.68 -4.93
C CYS A 154 3.23 10.68 -6.08
N SER A 155 2.95 10.19 -7.29
CA SER A 155 2.76 11.05 -8.47
C SER A 155 1.37 11.71 -8.53
N ARG A 156 0.47 11.31 -7.62
CA ARG A 156 -0.85 11.90 -7.45
C ARG A 156 -0.83 12.89 -6.28
N SER A 157 -1.21 14.15 -6.54
CA SER A 157 -1.28 15.21 -5.53
C SER A 157 -2.71 15.35 -4.95
N PRO A 158 -2.86 15.90 -3.73
CA PRO A 158 -4.14 16.20 -3.11
C PRO A 158 -5.06 17.07 -3.97
N ASP A 159 -4.51 18.05 -4.68
CA ASP A 159 -5.27 18.95 -5.57
C ASP A 159 -6.03 18.18 -6.66
N LYS A 160 -5.44 17.09 -7.17
CA LYS A 160 -6.07 16.26 -8.20
C LYS A 160 -7.21 15.40 -7.64
N LEU A 161 -7.28 15.18 -6.32
CA LEU A 161 -8.37 14.47 -5.68
C LEU A 161 -9.46 15.37 -5.11
N GLY A 162 -9.25 16.69 -5.07
CA GLY A 162 -10.18 17.63 -4.46
C GLY A 162 -10.34 17.39 -2.95
N GLU A 163 -9.24 17.05 -2.27
CA GLU A 163 -9.25 16.95 -0.81
C GLU A 163 -9.61 18.30 -0.17
N PRO A 164 -10.42 18.32 0.91
CA PRO A 164 -10.78 19.55 1.59
C PRO A 164 -9.57 20.19 2.26
N ALA A 165 -9.47 21.52 2.15
CA ALA A 165 -8.43 22.32 2.79
C ALA A 165 -8.42 22.11 4.32
N GLY A 166 -7.23 22.12 4.91
CA GLY A 166 -7.00 21.95 6.36
C GLY A 166 -6.58 20.54 6.79
N SER A 167 -6.20 19.68 5.84
CA SER A 167 -5.71 18.32 6.13
C SER A 167 -4.25 18.29 6.64
N GLY A 168 -3.54 19.41 6.53
CA GLY A 168 -2.13 19.56 6.92
C GLY A 168 -1.12 19.02 5.88
N ILE A 169 -1.53 18.06 5.06
CA ILE A 169 -0.70 17.45 4.01
C ILE A 169 -0.49 18.35 2.78
N GLU A 170 -1.23 19.46 2.69
CA GLU A 170 -1.08 20.49 1.65
C GLU A 170 0.31 21.14 1.69
N SER A 171 0.94 21.18 2.87
CA SER A 171 2.30 21.71 3.06
C SER A 171 3.40 20.75 2.59
N TRP A 172 3.07 19.51 2.26
CA TRP A 172 4.05 18.51 1.84
C TRP A 172 4.47 18.74 0.38
N GLU A 173 5.69 18.32 0.05
CA GLU A 173 6.23 18.46 -1.29
C GLU A 173 5.77 17.34 -2.23
N TRP A 174 4.60 17.51 -2.87
CA TRP A 174 4.05 16.59 -3.87
C TRP A 174 4.69 16.74 -5.26
N ASN A 175 6.02 16.74 -5.30
CA ASN A 175 6.83 17.12 -6.48
C ASN A 175 7.17 15.98 -7.45
N LEU A 176 6.75 14.74 -7.16
CA LEU A 176 7.09 13.59 -7.98
C LEU A 176 6.33 13.64 -9.32
N LYS A 177 7.06 13.76 -10.43
CA LYS A 177 6.48 13.77 -11.77
C LYS A 177 6.16 12.35 -12.23
N GLY A 178 7.09 11.43 -11.95
CA GLY A 178 6.93 10.01 -12.23
C GLY A 178 7.17 9.64 -13.70
N ASP A 179 7.72 10.54 -14.52
CA ASP A 179 8.08 10.32 -15.91
C ASP A 179 9.33 9.45 -16.06
N ASN A 180 10.22 9.50 -15.08
CA ASN A 180 11.38 8.60 -14.94
C ASN A 180 11.18 7.54 -13.85
N SER A 181 9.94 7.30 -13.43
CA SER A 181 9.64 6.31 -12.40
C SER A 181 8.75 5.19 -12.94
N THR A 182 9.11 3.94 -12.62
CA THR A 182 8.40 2.75 -13.10
C THR A 182 8.02 1.84 -11.95
N TYR A 183 6.75 1.43 -11.93
CA TYR A 183 6.23 0.39 -11.08
C TYR A 183 6.33 -0.97 -11.77
N HIS A 184 6.76 -1.97 -11.01
CA HIS A 184 6.91 -3.36 -11.43
C HIS A 184 6.11 -4.26 -10.51
N ALA A 185 5.33 -5.19 -11.05
CA ALA A 185 4.50 -6.12 -10.28
C ALA A 185 4.73 -7.57 -10.67
N LEU A 186 4.97 -8.41 -9.67
CA LEU A 186 4.96 -9.87 -9.77
C LEU A 186 4.57 -10.45 -8.40
N TYR A 187 3.27 -10.65 -8.19
CA TYR A 187 2.69 -11.05 -6.90
C TYR A 187 3.45 -12.23 -6.28
N PRO A 188 3.80 -12.19 -4.98
CA PRO A 188 3.39 -11.21 -3.95
C PRO A 188 4.33 -10.01 -3.81
N ARG A 189 5.18 -9.73 -4.81
CA ARG A 189 6.19 -8.67 -4.78
C ARG A 189 5.87 -7.57 -5.77
N ALA A 190 6.15 -6.33 -5.39
CA ALA A 190 6.19 -5.23 -6.32
C ALA A 190 7.43 -4.36 -6.06
N TRP A 191 7.80 -3.57 -7.06
CA TRP A 191 8.88 -2.59 -6.95
C TRP A 191 8.40 -1.28 -7.52
N THR A 192 8.81 -0.18 -6.91
CA THR A 192 8.79 1.14 -7.56
C THR A 192 10.23 1.60 -7.70
N VAL A 193 10.64 1.83 -8.95
CA VAL A 193 11.97 2.33 -9.30
C VAL A 193 11.82 3.81 -9.65
N TYR A 194 12.50 4.66 -8.90
CA TYR A 194 12.60 6.09 -9.13
C TYR A 194 13.99 6.36 -9.72
N GLU A 195 14.09 6.67 -11.01
CA GLU A 195 15.36 6.96 -11.69
C GLU A 195 15.56 8.48 -11.76
N GLY A 196 16.41 9.02 -10.88
CA GLY A 196 16.71 10.45 -10.89
C GLY A 196 15.60 11.33 -10.33
N GLU A 197 14.71 10.79 -9.49
CA GLU A 197 13.61 11.53 -8.85
C GLU A 197 13.61 11.30 -7.32
N PRO A 198 13.54 12.36 -6.49
CA PRO A 198 13.57 13.79 -6.85
C PRO A 198 14.99 14.32 -7.15
N ASP A 199 16.03 13.55 -6.85
CA ASP A 199 17.42 13.91 -7.10
C ASP A 199 17.94 13.22 -8.39
N PRO A 200 18.36 13.96 -9.43
CA PRO A 200 18.82 13.41 -10.71
C PRO A 200 20.00 12.44 -10.63
N GLU A 201 20.80 12.52 -9.57
CA GLU A 201 21.99 11.69 -9.35
C GLU A 201 21.72 10.50 -8.38
N LEU A 202 20.45 10.25 -8.06
CA LEU A 202 20.04 9.18 -7.14
C LEU A 202 19.01 8.27 -7.80
N ARG A 203 19.25 6.96 -7.73
CA ARG A 203 18.26 5.93 -8.05
C ARG A 203 17.76 5.32 -6.76
N VAL A 204 16.43 5.24 -6.60
CA VAL A 204 15.78 4.66 -5.43
C VAL A 204 14.88 3.52 -5.87
N VAL A 205 15.01 2.37 -5.22
CA VAL A 205 14.15 1.21 -5.47
C VAL A 205 13.41 0.87 -4.19
N CYS A 206 12.09 0.99 -4.21
CA CYS A 206 11.21 0.55 -3.14
C CYS A 206 10.63 -0.82 -3.50
N ARG A 207 11.11 -1.89 -2.89
CA ARG A 207 10.53 -3.22 -3.01
C ARG A 207 9.49 -3.43 -1.91
N GLN A 208 8.27 -3.79 -2.27
CA GLN A 208 7.24 -4.23 -1.33
C GLN A 208 7.00 -5.74 -1.45
N ILE A 209 6.74 -6.41 -0.32
CA ILE A 209 6.38 -7.83 -0.29
C ILE A 209 5.37 -8.09 0.83
N SER A 210 4.40 -8.97 0.53
CA SER A 210 3.51 -9.57 1.53
C SER A 210 3.87 -11.05 1.71
N PRO A 211 3.66 -11.62 2.90
CA PRO A 211 3.92 -13.03 3.13
C PRO A 211 2.83 -13.85 2.42
N PHE A 212 3.19 -14.42 1.27
CA PHE A 212 2.37 -15.40 0.56
C PHE A 212 3.30 -16.53 0.13
N ILE A 213 3.40 -17.53 0.99
CA ILE A 213 4.38 -18.61 0.88
C ILE A 213 3.61 -19.92 0.72
N PRO A 214 3.72 -20.61 -0.44
CA PRO A 214 3.06 -21.90 -0.65
C PRO A 214 3.41 -22.91 0.46
N HIS A 215 2.42 -23.68 0.89
CA HIS A 215 2.52 -24.67 1.98
C HIS A 215 2.89 -24.11 3.37
N ASN A 216 2.89 -22.79 3.53
CA ASN A 216 3.03 -22.13 4.81
C ASN A 216 1.72 -21.42 5.16
N TYR A 217 1.10 -21.80 6.28
CA TYR A 217 -0.18 -21.26 6.71
C TYR A 217 -0.04 -20.20 7.82
N LYS A 218 1.12 -20.12 8.47
CA LYS A 218 1.34 -19.25 9.62
C LYS A 218 1.82 -17.88 9.17
N GLU A 219 3.03 -17.79 8.63
CA GLU A 219 3.58 -16.52 8.14
C GLU A 219 2.71 -15.95 7.01
N SER A 220 2.18 -16.81 6.14
CA SER A 220 1.26 -16.39 5.09
C SER A 220 -0.04 -15.75 5.60
N SER A 221 -0.41 -15.91 6.88
CA SER A 221 -1.61 -15.29 7.46
C SER A 221 -1.32 -13.97 8.19
N PHE A 222 -0.07 -13.48 8.19
CA PHE A 222 0.29 -12.31 8.99
C PHE A 222 -0.28 -11.01 8.39
N PRO A 223 -0.79 -10.09 9.22
CA PRO A 223 -1.21 -8.74 8.82
C PRO A 223 0.00 -7.82 8.60
N VAL A 224 0.95 -8.21 7.76
CA VAL A 224 2.22 -7.50 7.57
C VAL A 224 2.61 -7.39 6.10
N SER A 225 3.28 -6.29 5.78
CA SER A 225 4.03 -6.12 4.54
C SER A 225 5.36 -5.46 4.84
N VAL A 226 6.37 -5.77 4.03
CA VAL A 226 7.73 -5.24 4.19
C VAL A 226 8.05 -4.36 3.01
N PHE A 227 8.60 -3.17 3.29
CA PHE A 227 9.16 -2.25 2.32
C PHE A 227 10.67 -2.20 2.48
N THR A 228 11.40 -2.60 1.46
CA THR A 228 12.86 -2.53 1.40
C THR A 228 13.26 -1.43 0.43
N PHE A 229 13.97 -0.42 0.92
CA PHE A 229 14.52 0.63 0.09
C PHE A 229 15.98 0.33 -0.23
N THR A 230 16.34 0.42 -1.51
CA THR A 230 17.71 0.31 -2.00
C THR A 230 18.06 1.57 -2.78
N LEU A 231 19.12 2.26 -2.35
CA LEU A 231 19.52 3.55 -2.89
C LEU A 231 20.88 3.41 -3.58
N TYR A 232 20.98 3.97 -4.78
CA TYR A 232 22.21 3.97 -5.57
C TYR A 232 22.55 5.43 -5.90
N ASN A 233 23.67 5.91 -5.35
CA ASN A 233 24.21 7.23 -5.68
C ASN A 233 25.16 7.11 -6.88
N SER A 234 24.73 7.62 -8.03
CA SER A 234 25.57 7.72 -9.24
C SER A 234 26.32 9.06 -9.33
N GLY A 235 26.00 10.00 -8.45
CA GLY A 235 26.63 11.31 -8.36
C GLY A 235 28.06 11.26 -7.82
N LYS A 236 28.83 12.32 -8.13
CA LYS A 236 30.20 12.47 -7.63
C LYS A 236 30.27 12.96 -6.18
N THR A 237 29.15 13.47 -5.66
CA THR A 237 29.05 14.06 -4.32
C THR A 237 28.33 13.11 -3.38
N THR A 238 28.68 13.18 -2.10
CA THR A 238 27.98 12.46 -1.05
C THR A 238 26.55 12.98 -0.92
N ALA A 239 25.61 12.07 -0.65
CA ALA A 239 24.21 12.37 -0.44
C ALA A 239 23.81 11.87 0.95
N ASP A 240 23.31 12.79 1.78
CA ASP A 240 22.61 12.45 3.01
C ASP A 240 21.13 12.26 2.68
N VAL A 241 20.58 11.08 2.98
CA VAL A 241 19.22 10.70 2.57
C VAL A 241 18.42 10.25 3.78
N SER A 242 17.27 10.90 3.97
CA SER A 242 16.27 10.50 4.96
C SER A 242 15.03 9.97 4.25
N LEU A 243 14.54 8.83 4.72
CA LEU A 243 13.26 8.24 4.33
C LEU A 243 12.27 8.40 5.48
N LEU A 244 11.11 8.92 5.17
CA LEU A 244 10.01 9.08 6.11
C LEU A 244 8.85 8.19 5.68
N PHE A 245 8.29 7.43 6.61
CA PHE A 245 7.04 6.72 6.42
C PHE A 245 5.98 7.30 7.35
N THR A 246 4.97 7.94 6.76
CA THR A 246 3.83 8.51 7.49
C THR A 246 2.63 7.57 7.43
N TRP A 247 1.89 7.50 8.53
CA TRP A 247 0.69 6.67 8.62
C TRP A 247 -0.36 7.32 9.52
N ALA A 248 -1.56 7.52 9.00
CA ALA A 248 -2.71 8.01 9.73
C ALA A 248 -3.19 6.97 10.74
N ASN A 249 -3.51 7.43 11.94
CA ASN A 249 -4.14 6.59 12.95
C ASN A 249 -5.65 6.48 12.64
N SER A 250 -6.08 5.28 12.27
CA SER A 250 -7.48 4.95 11.99
C SER A 250 -8.21 4.22 13.12
N VAL A 251 -7.52 3.96 14.24
CA VAL A 251 -8.06 3.17 15.37
C VAL A 251 -9.33 3.80 15.92
N GLY A 252 -10.34 2.98 16.28
CA GLY A 252 -11.59 3.47 16.86
C GLY A 252 -12.56 4.13 15.87
N GLY A 253 -12.14 4.34 14.62
CA GLY A 253 -13.03 4.74 13.52
C GLY A 253 -13.87 3.60 12.98
N VAL A 254 -14.89 3.93 12.19
CA VAL A 254 -15.69 2.98 11.39
C VAL A 254 -15.08 2.75 9.99
N SER A 255 -13.97 3.44 9.71
CA SER A 255 -13.28 3.51 8.44
C SER A 255 -11.85 4.02 8.65
N GLU A 256 -10.99 3.84 7.65
CA GLU A 256 -9.59 4.33 7.68
C GLU A 256 -9.50 5.86 7.69
N PHE A 257 -10.64 6.53 7.47
CA PHE A 257 -10.79 7.98 7.40
C PHE A 257 -11.37 8.60 8.67
N SER A 258 -11.82 7.79 9.63
CA SER A 258 -12.66 8.27 10.75
C SER A 258 -12.02 8.14 12.13
N GLY A 259 -10.73 7.79 12.21
CA GLY A 259 -9.99 7.76 13.48
C GLY A 259 -9.88 9.14 14.14
N GLN A 260 -9.74 10.22 13.34
CA GLN A 260 -9.67 11.63 13.78
C GLN A 260 -8.75 11.90 14.97
N HIS A 261 -7.69 11.10 15.13
CA HIS A 261 -6.70 11.31 16.19
C HIS A 261 -5.85 12.52 15.87
N LEU A 262 -5.79 13.45 16.81
CA LEU A 262 -4.92 14.62 16.75
C LEU A 262 -3.98 14.56 17.95
N ASN A 263 -2.68 14.78 17.68
CA ASN A 263 -1.71 14.94 18.74
C ASN A 263 -2.01 16.26 19.45
N SER A 264 -2.42 16.19 20.71
CA SER A 264 -2.57 17.36 21.56
C SER A 264 -1.25 17.62 22.27
N THR A 265 -0.69 18.81 22.11
CA THR A 265 0.36 19.33 23.00
C THR A 265 -0.30 19.72 24.32
N LYS A 266 -0.82 18.75 25.08
CA LYS A 266 -1.12 19.00 26.49
C LYS A 266 0.21 19.07 27.25
N MET A 267 0.70 20.29 27.43
CA MET A 267 1.26 20.73 28.70
C MET A 267 0.13 21.27 29.56
#